data_AF-A0A7V8ZF66-F1
#
_entry.id   AF-A0A7V8ZF66-F1
#
_cell.length_a   1.000
_cell.length_b   1.000
_cell.length_c   1.000
_cell.angle_alpha   90.00
_cell.angle_beta   90.00
_cell.angle_gamma   90.00
#
_symmetry.space_group_name_H-M   'P 1'
#
loop_
_entity.id
_entity.type
_entity.pdbx_description
1 polymer ?
#
loop_
_entity_poly.entity_id
_entity_poly.type
_entity_poly.pdbx_seq_one_letter_code
_entity_poly.pdbx_strand_id
1 'polypeptide(L)'
;MAAWERLLADYGSTGITLREHPLELLRPSLGAGVRSSADLETLGHGERVEVAGLVLARQRPATAKGITFMLLEDEHGTINLIVPVPVYERCRLVVRAEPLLTASGRLERRDGVVNVVVGDVSRLERPELPPSSGHGRAQVTTIEPRKTWSTEAEGGEHGATGAPEAEDLRALAPVAHSFGARGR
;
A
#
# COMPACT_ATOMS: atom_id res chain seq x y z
N MET A 1 14.99 15.19 7.38
CA MET A 1 14.12 14.10 6.92
C MET A 1 13.37 14.56 5.68
N ALA A 2 13.40 13.80 4.60
CA ALA A 2 12.55 14.04 3.43
C ALA A 2 11.07 13.83 3.79
N ALA A 3 10.13 14.44 3.05
CA ALA A 3 8.69 14.29 3.32
C ALA A 3 8.25 12.81 3.33
N TRP A 4 8.79 12.01 2.41
CA TRP A 4 8.58 10.57 2.35
C TRP A 4 9.12 9.81 3.57
N GLU A 5 10.31 10.14 4.06
CA GLU A 5 10.90 9.49 5.25
C GLU A 5 10.08 9.79 6.51
N ARG A 6 9.57 11.02 6.64
CA ARG A 6 8.65 11.37 7.75
C ARG A 6 7.34 10.61 7.66
N LEU A 7 6.78 10.51 6.46
CA LEU A 7 5.53 9.82 6.22
C LEU A 7 5.66 8.32 6.56
N LEU A 8 6.77 7.69 6.19
CA LEU A 8 7.07 6.32 6.58
C LEU A 8 7.19 6.19 8.10
N ALA A 9 7.93 7.07 8.78
CA ALA A 9 8.05 7.06 10.23
C ALA A 9 6.71 7.25 10.96
N ASP A 10 5.85 8.15 10.48
CA ASP A 10 4.51 8.39 11.04
C ASP A 10 3.59 7.18 10.80
N TYR A 11 3.62 6.61 9.60
CA TYR A 11 2.81 5.46 9.25
C TYR A 11 3.26 4.17 9.95
N GLY A 12 4.56 3.93 10.07
CA GLY A 12 5.13 2.79 10.80
C GLY A 12 4.89 2.83 12.31
N SER A 13 4.67 4.02 12.87
CA SER A 13 4.39 4.19 14.30
C SER A 13 2.90 4.20 14.65
N THR A 14 2.02 4.67 13.76
CA THR A 14 0.59 4.87 14.08
C THR A 14 -0.41 4.19 13.13
N GLY A 15 0.05 3.67 11.98
CA GLY A 15 -0.82 3.11 10.93
C GLY A 15 -1.64 4.16 10.16
N ILE A 16 -1.44 5.44 10.44
CA ILE A 16 -2.06 6.60 9.79
C ILE A 16 -1.01 7.69 9.58
N THR A 17 -1.24 8.61 8.65
CA THR A 17 -0.35 9.78 8.51
C THR A 17 -0.93 10.97 9.29
N LEU A 18 -0.09 11.67 10.06
CA LEU A 18 -0.55 12.76 10.95
C LEU A 18 -0.77 14.10 10.22
N ARG A 19 -0.37 14.22 8.95
CA ARG A 19 -0.47 15.49 8.18
C ARG A 19 -0.81 15.32 6.70
N GLU A 20 -0.11 14.46 5.96
CA GLU A 20 -0.18 14.38 4.49
C GLU A 20 -0.49 12.93 4.06
N HIS A 21 -1.43 12.72 3.14
CA HIS A 21 -1.74 11.38 2.64
C HIS A 21 -0.59 10.89 1.73
N PRO A 22 -0.17 9.61 1.77
CA PRO A 22 0.97 9.12 0.97
C PRO A 22 0.83 9.40 -0.52
N LEU A 23 -0.39 9.30 -1.04
CA LEU A 23 -0.66 9.54 -2.45
C LEU A 23 -0.58 11.02 -2.85
N GLU A 24 -0.78 11.95 -1.91
CA GLU A 24 -0.64 13.39 -2.16
C GLU A 24 0.80 13.73 -2.57
N LEU A 25 1.79 13.12 -1.89
CA LEU A 25 3.22 13.26 -2.24
C LEU A 25 3.57 12.62 -3.59
N LEU A 26 2.82 11.59 -3.97
CA LEU A 26 3.06 10.81 -5.19
C LEU A 26 2.33 11.36 -6.40
N ARG A 27 1.26 12.15 -6.19
CA ARG A 27 0.38 12.68 -7.23
C ARG A 27 1.13 13.37 -8.38
N PRO A 28 2.19 14.18 -8.14
CA PRO A 28 2.96 14.80 -9.24
C PRO A 28 3.68 13.81 -10.16
N SER A 29 3.96 12.60 -9.69
CA SER A 29 4.60 11.53 -10.46
C SER A 29 3.61 10.59 -11.15
N LEU A 30 2.33 10.66 -10.78
CA LEU A 30 1.28 9.89 -11.43
C LEU A 30 0.97 10.50 -12.80
N GLY A 31 0.66 9.65 -13.77
CA GLY A 31 0.21 10.12 -15.08
C GLY A 31 -1.09 10.92 -14.97
N ALA A 32 -1.27 11.94 -15.82
CA ALA A 32 -2.48 12.78 -15.85
C ALA A 32 -3.80 12.01 -16.10
N GLY A 33 -3.71 10.72 -16.47
CA GLY A 33 -4.84 9.82 -16.62
C GLY A 33 -5.33 9.18 -15.31
N VAL A 34 -4.53 9.23 -14.24
CA VAL A 34 -4.87 8.63 -12.94
C VAL A 34 -5.83 9.55 -12.19
N ARG A 35 -7.05 9.07 -11.97
CA ARG A 35 -8.16 9.79 -11.33
C ARG A 35 -8.08 9.66 -9.81
N SER A 36 -8.50 10.72 -9.13
CA SER A 36 -8.77 10.72 -7.70
C SER A 36 -10.16 10.17 -7.39
N SER A 37 -10.43 9.83 -6.13
CA SER A 37 -11.76 9.46 -5.65
C SER A 37 -12.80 10.56 -5.92
N ALA A 38 -12.42 11.83 -5.75
CA ALA A 38 -13.27 12.98 -6.06
C ALA A 38 -13.61 13.07 -7.56
N ASP A 39 -12.66 12.75 -8.46
CA ASP A 39 -12.93 12.74 -9.90
C ASP A 39 -13.99 11.69 -10.26
N LEU A 40 -13.93 10.51 -9.63
CA LEU A 40 -14.84 9.40 -9.92
C LEU A 40 -16.30 9.76 -9.68
N GLU A 41 -16.60 10.70 -8.78
CA GLU A 41 -17.96 11.15 -8.49
C GLU A 41 -18.62 11.88 -9.67
N THR A 42 -17.83 12.42 -10.59
CA THR A 42 -18.34 13.15 -11.76
C THR A 42 -18.38 12.31 -13.05
N LEU A 43 -17.66 11.19 -13.08
CA LEU A 43 -17.52 10.34 -14.26
C LEU A 43 -18.75 9.44 -14.49
N GLY A 44 -19.03 9.14 -15.76
CA GLY A 44 -20.13 8.30 -16.20
C GLY A 44 -19.92 6.81 -15.94
N HIS A 45 -21.03 6.09 -15.86
CA HIS A 45 -21.01 4.62 -15.80
C HIS A 45 -20.39 4.02 -17.08
N GLY A 46 -19.54 3.01 -16.92
CA GLY A 46 -18.90 2.25 -18.00
C GLY A 46 -17.58 2.85 -18.50
N GLU A 47 -17.24 4.07 -18.05
CA GLU A 47 -16.01 4.76 -18.42
C GLU A 47 -14.77 4.00 -17.98
N ARG A 48 -13.71 4.08 -18.79
CA ARG A 48 -12.40 3.53 -18.43
C ARG A 48 -11.69 4.51 -17.50
N VAL A 49 -11.21 4.01 -16.38
CA VAL A 49 -10.51 4.81 -15.38
C VAL A 49 -9.24 4.10 -14.95
N GLU A 50 -8.27 4.89 -14.54
CA GLU A 50 -7.12 4.44 -13.77
C GLU A 50 -7.14 5.19 -12.44
N VAL A 51 -6.90 4.49 -11.34
CA VAL A 51 -6.88 5.04 -9.99
C VAL A 51 -5.64 4.55 -9.27
N ALA A 52 -5.20 5.29 -8.26
CA ALA A 52 -4.12 4.88 -7.38
C ALA A 52 -4.53 5.10 -5.93
N GLY A 53 -3.96 4.33 -5.01
CA GLY A 53 -4.27 4.53 -3.60
C GLY A 53 -3.63 3.52 -2.67
N LEU A 54 -3.70 3.85 -1.38
CA LEU A 54 -3.31 3.02 -0.26
C LEU A 54 -4.39 1.97 -0.02
N VAL A 55 -4.01 0.70 0.11
CA VAL A 55 -4.99 -0.36 0.31
C VAL A 55 -5.37 -0.49 1.78
N LEU A 56 -6.59 -0.08 2.13
CA LEU A 56 -7.14 -0.18 3.48
C LEU A 56 -7.65 -1.58 3.83
N ALA A 57 -8.32 -2.24 2.88
CA ALA A 57 -8.98 -3.52 3.13
C ALA A 57 -9.00 -4.44 1.92
N ARG A 58 -9.05 -5.75 2.19
CA ARG A 58 -9.18 -6.83 1.19
C ARG A 58 -10.13 -7.90 1.70
N GLN A 59 -11.14 -8.24 0.90
CA GLN A 59 -12.11 -9.27 1.25
C GLN A 59 -12.33 -10.20 0.07
N ARG A 60 -12.27 -11.51 0.30
CA ARG A 60 -12.65 -12.53 -0.68
C ARG A 60 -13.69 -13.46 -0.05
N PRO A 61 -14.95 -13.00 0.10
CA PRO A 61 -15.99 -13.79 0.76
C PRO A 61 -16.19 -15.13 0.04
N ALA A 62 -16.46 -16.20 0.81
CA ALA A 62 -16.71 -17.53 0.23
C ALA A 62 -17.92 -17.54 -0.73
N THR A 63 -18.90 -16.67 -0.50
CA THR A 63 -20.12 -16.52 -1.29
C THR A 63 -19.92 -15.73 -2.59
N ALA A 64 -18.81 -15.00 -2.73
CA ALA A 64 -18.55 -14.10 -3.86
C ALA A 64 -17.98 -14.80 -5.10
N LYS A 65 -18.09 -16.13 -5.18
CA LYS A 65 -17.61 -16.96 -6.31
C LYS A 65 -16.15 -16.65 -6.70
N GLY A 66 -15.32 -16.34 -5.71
CA GLY A 66 -13.90 -16.04 -5.90
C GLY A 66 -13.57 -14.59 -6.27
N ILE A 67 -14.54 -13.69 -6.39
CA ILE A 67 -14.31 -12.24 -6.55
C ILE A 67 -13.66 -11.68 -5.28
N THR A 68 -12.70 -10.78 -5.46
CA THR A 68 -12.06 -10.05 -4.36
C THR A 68 -12.52 -8.60 -4.38
N PHE A 69 -12.92 -8.08 -3.22
CA PHE A 69 -13.21 -6.66 -3.00
C PHE A 69 -12.01 -6.01 -2.32
N MET A 70 -11.62 -4.84 -2.78
CA MET A 70 -10.57 -4.04 -2.14
C MET A 70 -11.08 -2.63 -1.90
N LEU A 71 -10.59 -2.01 -0.83
CA LEU A 71 -10.83 -0.60 -0.54
C LEU A 71 -9.49 0.13 -0.65
N LEU A 72 -9.39 1.08 -1.58
CA LEU A 72 -8.28 2.02 -1.62
C LEU A 72 -8.64 3.32 -0.93
N GLU A 73 -7.63 4.07 -0.53
CA GLU A 73 -7.70 5.45 -0.07
C GLU A 73 -6.76 6.33 -0.88
N ASP A 74 -7.26 7.50 -1.26
CA ASP A 74 -6.46 8.63 -1.71
C ASP A 74 -6.69 9.85 -0.80
N GLU A 75 -6.04 10.96 -1.10
CA GLU A 75 -6.13 12.19 -0.29
C GLU A 75 -7.53 12.82 -0.23
N HIS A 76 -8.47 12.36 -1.06
CA HIS A 76 -9.83 12.87 -1.12
C HIS A 76 -10.87 11.89 -0.54
N GLY A 77 -10.52 10.62 -0.40
CA GLY A 77 -11.42 9.61 0.16
C GLY A 77 -11.14 8.20 -0.35
N THR A 78 -12.16 7.34 -0.24
CA THR A 78 -12.02 5.91 -0.53
C THR A 78 -12.51 5.52 -1.91
N ILE A 79 -11.88 4.51 -2.52
CA ILE A 79 -12.25 3.94 -3.82
C ILE A 79 -12.53 2.45 -3.68
N ASN A 80 -13.72 2.01 -4.07
CA ASN A 80 -14.09 0.61 -4.06
C ASN A 80 -13.59 -0.09 -5.33
N LEU A 81 -12.83 -1.17 -5.17
CA LEU A 81 -12.41 -2.03 -6.27
C LEU A 81 -13.10 -3.37 -6.22
N ILE A 82 -13.57 -3.83 -7.38
CA ILE A 82 -14.04 -5.19 -7.62
C ILE A 82 -13.01 -5.87 -8.51
N VAL A 83 -12.30 -6.87 -7.98
CA VAL A 83 -11.28 -7.64 -8.68
C VAL A 83 -11.86 -8.98 -9.12
N PRO A 84 -12.14 -9.15 -10.43
CA PRO A 84 -12.65 -10.41 -10.97
C PRO A 84 -11.62 -11.53 -10.84
N VAL A 85 -12.09 -12.78 -10.81
CA VAL A 85 -11.24 -13.98 -10.67
C VAL A 85 -10.07 -13.99 -11.67
N PRO A 86 -10.26 -13.74 -12.99
CA PRO A 86 -9.14 -13.80 -13.94
C PRO A 86 -8.05 -12.76 -13.65
N VAL A 87 -8.43 -11.59 -13.13
CA VAL A 87 -7.48 -10.53 -12.76
C VAL A 87 -6.76 -10.90 -11.47
N TYR A 88 -7.50 -11.41 -10.48
CA TYR A 88 -6.92 -11.89 -9.24
C TYR A 88 -5.86 -12.96 -9.49
N GLU A 89 -6.16 -13.97 -10.32
CA GLU A 89 -5.21 -15.07 -10.55
C GLU A 89 -3.95 -14.58 -11.30
N ARG A 90 -4.10 -13.62 -12.24
CA ARG A 90 -2.97 -13.02 -12.96
C ARG A 90 -2.11 -12.10 -12.08
N CYS A 91 -2.75 -11.30 -11.23
CA CYS A 91 -2.10 -10.27 -10.43
C CYS A 91 -2.06 -10.61 -8.93
N ARG A 92 -2.02 -11.91 -8.60
CA ARG A 92 -2.20 -12.45 -7.24
C ARG A 92 -1.29 -11.83 -6.19
N LEU A 93 -0.03 -11.55 -6.54
CA LEU A 93 0.94 -10.93 -5.63
C LEU A 93 0.58 -9.48 -5.34
N VAL A 94 0.28 -8.70 -6.39
CA VAL A 94 -0.12 -7.29 -6.27
C VAL A 94 -1.36 -7.15 -5.40
N VAL A 95 -2.42 -7.91 -5.74
CA VAL A 95 -3.69 -7.87 -5.02
C VAL A 95 -3.55 -8.28 -3.55
N ARG A 96 -2.70 -9.26 -3.23
CA ARG A 96 -2.56 -9.77 -1.86
C ARG A 96 -1.65 -8.95 -0.96
N ALA A 97 -0.57 -8.39 -1.51
CA ALA A 97 0.56 -7.95 -0.69
C ALA A 97 0.92 -6.47 -0.84
N GLU A 98 0.57 -5.83 -1.95
CA GLU A 98 1.07 -4.48 -2.21
C GLU A 98 0.23 -3.44 -1.46
N PRO A 99 0.82 -2.65 -0.54
CA PRO A 99 0.09 -1.68 0.27
C PRO A 99 -0.35 -0.47 -0.56
N LEU A 100 0.30 -0.21 -1.69
CA LEU A 100 0.04 0.91 -2.57
C LEU A 100 0.08 0.41 -4.01
N LEU A 101 -0.96 0.72 -4.77
CA LEU A 101 -1.12 0.19 -6.11
C LEU A 101 -1.85 1.17 -7.03
N THR A 102 -1.70 0.94 -8.33
CA THR A 102 -2.58 1.48 -9.37
C THR A 102 -3.51 0.38 -9.86
N ALA A 103 -4.74 0.77 -10.19
CA ALA A 103 -5.75 -0.12 -10.76
C ALA A 103 -6.38 0.55 -11.98
N SER A 104 -6.40 -0.15 -13.09
CA SER A 104 -7.14 0.26 -14.28
C SER A 104 -8.38 -0.61 -14.46
N GLY A 105 -9.48 -0.01 -14.88
CA GLY A 105 -10.76 -0.70 -14.91
C GLY A 105 -11.88 0.11 -15.53
N ARG A 106 -13.10 -0.31 -15.23
CA ARG A 106 -14.33 0.37 -15.63
C ARG A 106 -15.10 0.84 -14.42
N LEU A 107 -15.60 2.07 -14.49
CA LEU A 107 -16.42 2.64 -13.44
C LEU A 107 -17.84 2.05 -13.49
N GLU A 108 -18.27 1.44 -12.40
CA GLU A 108 -19.62 0.95 -12.22
C GLU A 108 -20.37 1.77 -11.17
N ARG A 109 -21.57 2.22 -11.52
CA ARG A 109 -22.49 2.89 -10.60
C ARG A 109 -23.66 1.97 -10.37
N ARG A 110 -23.85 1.54 -9.13
CA ARG A 110 -24.96 0.66 -8.76
C ARG A 110 -25.50 1.09 -7.41
N ASP A 111 -26.80 1.37 -7.37
CA ASP A 111 -27.53 1.75 -6.15
C ASP A 111 -26.86 2.91 -5.40
N GLY A 112 -26.32 3.89 -6.14
CA GLY A 112 -25.62 5.06 -5.58
C GLY A 112 -24.17 4.82 -5.17
N VAL A 113 -23.64 3.59 -5.30
CA VAL A 113 -22.24 3.26 -4.97
C VAL A 113 -21.39 3.25 -6.24
N VAL A 114 -20.25 3.94 -6.18
CA VAL A 114 -19.21 3.92 -7.22
C VAL A 114 -18.22 2.79 -6.94
N ASN A 115 -17.98 1.96 -7.94
CA ASN A 115 -17.00 0.88 -7.94
C ASN A 115 -16.12 0.97 -9.17
N VAL A 116 -14.89 0.47 -9.09
CA VAL A 116 -14.05 0.22 -10.25
C VAL A 116 -13.94 -1.29 -10.44
N VAL A 117 -14.53 -1.80 -11.52
CA VAL A 117 -14.32 -3.20 -11.93
C VAL A 117 -12.97 -3.28 -12.61
N VAL A 118 -12.05 -3.92 -11.91
CA VAL A 118 -10.63 -3.93 -12.23
C VAL A 118 -10.38 -4.83 -13.45
N GLY A 119 -9.68 -4.29 -14.43
CA GLY A 119 -9.13 -5.01 -15.57
C GLY A 119 -7.66 -5.38 -15.37
N ASP A 120 -6.89 -4.50 -14.71
CA ASP A 120 -5.48 -4.71 -14.41
C ASP A 120 -5.03 -3.95 -13.15
N VAL A 121 -3.98 -4.44 -12.49
CA VAL A 121 -3.36 -3.79 -11.33
C VAL A 121 -1.85 -3.93 -11.38
N SER A 122 -1.16 -2.89 -10.95
CA SER A 122 0.29 -2.90 -10.79
C SER A 122 0.69 -2.24 -9.47
N ARG A 123 1.88 -2.60 -8.99
CA ARG A 123 2.47 -1.91 -7.83
C ARG A 123 2.71 -0.45 -8.20
N LEU A 124 2.41 0.46 -7.28
CA LEU A 124 2.81 1.84 -7.45
C LEU A 124 4.24 1.97 -6.93
N GLU A 125 5.20 2.08 -7.85
CA GLU A 125 6.61 2.26 -7.47
C GLU A 125 6.85 3.65 -6.89
N ARG A 126 7.79 3.72 -5.95
CA ARG A 126 8.28 4.99 -5.43
C ARG A 126 8.83 5.83 -6.60
N PRO A 127 8.37 7.08 -6.79
CA PRO A 127 9.06 8.01 -7.67
C PRO A 127 10.42 8.33 -7.06
N GLU A 128 11.45 8.39 -7.91
CA GLU A 128 12.75 8.95 -7.52
C GLU A 128 12.54 10.42 -7.14
N LEU A 129 12.31 10.67 -5.86
CA LEU A 129 12.36 12.02 -5.31
C LEU A 129 13.76 12.58 -5.61
N PRO A 130 13.88 13.79 -6.19
CA PRO A 130 15.18 14.41 -6.36
C PRO A 130 15.89 14.43 -4.99
N PRO A 131 17.19 14.13 -4.93
CA PRO A 131 17.90 14.05 -3.67
C PRO A 131 17.66 15.36 -2.92
N SER A 132 17.02 15.26 -1.75
CA SER A 132 16.81 16.40 -0.88
C SER A 132 18.17 17.06 -0.68
N SER A 133 18.31 18.29 -1.16
CA SER A 133 19.59 18.99 -1.10
C SER A 133 20.04 19.07 0.35
N GLY A 134 21.13 18.35 0.65
CA GLY A 134 21.83 18.37 1.93
C GLY A 134 21.40 17.31 2.93
N HIS A 135 21.81 16.05 2.75
CA HIS A 135 22.38 15.20 3.81
C HIS A 135 23.43 14.30 3.14
N GLY A 136 24.65 14.27 3.69
CA GLY A 136 25.79 13.58 3.11
C GLY A 136 25.53 12.08 2.92
N ARG A 137 26.05 11.52 1.81
CA ARG A 137 26.06 10.08 1.53
C ARG A 137 26.56 9.33 2.77
N ALA A 138 25.66 8.62 3.46
CA ALA A 138 26.09 7.63 4.43
C ALA A 138 26.85 6.53 3.69
N GLN A 139 28.14 6.37 4.01
CA GLN A 139 28.97 5.31 3.47
C GLN A 139 28.59 4.01 4.18
N VAL A 140 27.98 3.09 3.43
CA VAL A 140 27.71 1.73 3.88
C VAL A 140 29.04 0.97 3.87
N THR A 141 29.56 0.64 5.04
CA THR A 141 30.66 -0.34 5.18
C THR A 141 30.05 -1.70 5.48
N THR A 142 30.22 -2.64 4.55
CA THR A 142 29.85 -4.05 4.75
C THR A 142 30.66 -4.63 5.89
N ILE A 143 29.99 -5.07 6.95
CA ILE A 143 30.60 -5.77 8.08
C ILE A 143 30.57 -7.27 7.77
N GLU A 144 31.74 -7.91 7.73
CA GLU A 144 31.81 -9.37 7.55
C GLU A 144 31.25 -10.11 8.78
N PRO A 145 30.48 -11.20 8.59
CA PRO A 145 29.86 -11.90 9.70
C PRO A 145 30.91 -12.65 10.53
N ARG A 146 31.11 -12.23 11.78
CA ARG A 146 31.92 -13.00 12.75
C ARG A 146 31.14 -14.21 13.25
N LYS A 147 31.78 -15.37 13.16
CA LYS A 147 31.32 -16.67 13.69
C LYS A 147 31.18 -16.67 15.22
N THR A 148 30.33 -17.60 15.68
CA THR A 148 30.19 -18.23 17.03
C THR A 148 29.11 -17.62 17.94
N TRP A 149 28.34 -18.38 18.75
CA TRP A 149 28.71 -19.49 19.64
C TRP A 149 27.46 -20.16 20.30
N SER A 150 27.60 -21.38 20.83
CA SER A 150 26.68 -21.96 21.83
C SER A 150 27.37 -22.18 23.19
N THR A 151 26.85 -21.43 24.18
CA THR A 151 26.70 -21.64 25.63
C THR A 151 27.95 -21.76 26.54
N GLU A 152 28.16 -20.76 27.40
CA GLU A 152 27.99 -20.87 28.86
C GLU A 152 28.23 -19.52 29.59
N ALA A 153 27.33 -19.25 30.54
CA ALA A 153 27.49 -18.48 31.78
C ALA A 153 27.47 -16.93 31.82
N GLU A 154 26.48 -16.47 32.61
CA GLU A 154 26.38 -15.27 33.46
C GLU A 154 25.89 -13.93 32.90
N GLY A 155 24.71 -13.54 33.40
CA GLY A 155 24.49 -12.24 34.03
C GLY A 155 23.88 -11.14 33.16
N GLY A 156 22.67 -10.71 33.53
CA GLY A 156 22.21 -9.35 33.28
C GLY A 156 21.22 -9.15 32.13
N GLU A 157 19.94 -9.19 32.49
CA GLU A 157 18.88 -8.23 32.12
C GLU A 157 18.96 -7.34 30.86
N HIS A 158 17.79 -7.29 30.21
CA HIS A 158 17.21 -6.23 29.38
C HIS A 158 17.67 -6.07 27.92
N GLY A 159 16.66 -6.19 27.05
CA GLY A 159 16.48 -5.22 25.96
C GLY A 159 16.83 -5.73 24.58
N ALA A 160 15.84 -6.34 23.93
CA ALA A 160 15.78 -6.47 22.48
C ALA A 160 16.07 -5.12 21.80
N THR A 161 16.61 -5.14 20.57
CA THR A 161 16.01 -4.55 19.35
C THR A 161 17.09 -4.44 18.27
N GLY A 162 17.00 -5.29 17.24
CA GLY A 162 17.68 -5.07 15.97
C GLY A 162 16.78 -4.21 15.08
N ALA A 163 17.30 -3.09 14.57
CA ALA A 163 16.59 -2.23 13.62
C ALA A 163 16.83 -2.70 12.16
N PRO A 164 15.79 -2.82 11.32
CA PRO A 164 15.90 -3.38 9.98
C PRO A 164 16.28 -2.35 8.91
N GLU A 165 16.89 -2.85 7.83
CA GLU A 165 17.23 -2.13 6.61
C GLU A 165 15.98 -1.71 5.82
N ALA A 166 16.04 -0.51 5.20
CA ALA A 166 15.15 0.02 4.17
C ALA A 166 13.64 0.06 4.52
N GLU A 167 13.19 1.20 5.03
CA GLU A 167 11.77 1.51 5.27
C GLU A 167 10.99 1.64 3.94
N ASP A 168 10.50 0.50 3.45
CA ASP A 168 9.47 0.38 2.41
C ASP A 168 8.09 0.50 3.07
N LEU A 169 7.11 1.15 2.43
CA LEU A 169 5.72 1.18 2.90
C LEU A 169 5.19 -0.24 3.14
N ARG A 170 5.71 -1.22 2.37
CA ARG A 170 5.44 -2.64 2.56
C ARG A 170 5.84 -3.18 3.93
N ALA A 171 6.94 -2.69 4.50
CA ALA A 171 7.44 -3.12 5.81
C ALA A 171 6.65 -2.49 6.96
N LEU A 172 5.97 -1.37 6.70
CA LEU A 172 5.31 -0.53 7.70
C LEU A 172 3.78 -0.62 7.64
N ALA A 173 3.22 -1.04 6.51
CA ALA A 173 1.78 -1.15 6.36
C ALA A 173 1.20 -2.24 7.27
N PRO A 174 0.15 -1.93 8.04
CA PRO A 174 -0.55 -2.94 8.79
C PRO A 174 -1.06 -4.02 7.84
N VAL A 175 -1.02 -5.28 8.29
CA VAL A 175 -1.61 -6.39 7.55
C VAL A 175 -3.10 -6.06 7.36
N ALA A 176 -3.51 -5.81 6.12
CA ALA A 176 -4.89 -5.46 5.82
C ALA A 176 -5.82 -6.54 6.43
N HIS A 177 -6.76 -6.08 7.25
CA HIS A 177 -7.64 -6.99 7.98
C HIS A 177 -8.51 -7.78 7.01
N SER A 178 -8.29 -9.10 6.96
CA SER A 178 -9.21 -10.03 6.34
C SER A 178 -10.40 -10.22 7.28
N PHE A 179 -11.48 -9.48 7.05
CA PHE A 179 -12.74 -9.78 7.71
C PHE A 179 -13.38 -10.97 7.00
N GLY A 180 -13.26 -12.15 7.61
CA GLY A 180 -13.72 -13.40 7.02
C GLY A 180 -13.51 -14.66 7.88
N ALA A 181 -13.64 -14.56 9.20
CA ALA A 181 -13.84 -15.74 10.05
C ALA A 181 -14.39 -15.33 11.42
N ARG A 182 -15.72 -15.27 11.54
CA ARG A 182 -16.44 -15.64 12.77
C ARG A 182 -17.92 -15.73 12.44
N GLY A 183 -18.33 -16.95 12.08
CA GLY A 183 -19.71 -17.39 12.16
C GLY A 183 -19.76 -18.56 13.14
N ARG A 184 -20.40 -18.34 14.28
CA ARG A 184 -21.56 -19.09 14.76
C ARG A 184 -22.29 -18.25 15.79
#